data_AF-A0A395LUY7-F1
#
_entry.id   AF-A0A395LUY7-F1
#
_cell.length_a   1.000
_cell.length_b   1.000
_cell.length_c   1.000
_cell.angle_alpha   90.00
_cell.angle_beta   90.00
_cell.angle_gamma   90.00
#
_symmetry.space_group_name_H-M   'P 1'
#
loop_
_entity.id
_entity.type
_entity.pdbx_description
1 polymer ?
#
loop_
_entity_poly.entity_id
_entity_poly.type
_entity_poly.pdbx_seq_one_letter_code
_entity_poly.pdbx_strand_id
1 'polypeptide(L)'
;MRILTASIALLAACAPTTGEENSAEPPEPGAPLSYATQVEAPTPEYAQLARQARLDGEDYVRRDATTPPPANAREIGQAWYDRLEARHALLGAGFAGKGPDGPLTHLDVGMTQSQFEKWADEQGWDVPTHISWTFVPAMNLPAVSDAAKPGIRYWPASSARTGAQNEALLSGRVELRDGCFWATQGDGEADKLAFFHAEIGLDRDPEGYYILTDRVGGQTRARLGEPMSWGGPPSAYIGAQAERELREACGDAPVLVVGSPESRERFATQYPHTRDPVPPPPPSTD
;
A
#
# COMPACT_ATOMS: atom_id res chain seq x y z
N MET A 1 24.11 65.37 53.99
CA MET A 1 23.95 63.93 53.64
C MET A 1 22.49 63.76 53.26
N ARG A 2 22.04 63.77 51.99
CA ARG A 2 22.41 63.01 50.79
C ARG A 2 22.62 61.52 51.08
N ILE A 3 21.63 60.71 50.69
CA ILE A 3 21.64 59.56 49.74
C ILE A 3 20.19 59.01 49.74
N LEU A 4 19.36 59.35 48.74
CA LEU A 4 19.12 58.60 47.49
C LEU A 4 18.56 57.18 47.72
N THR A 5 17.23 57.04 47.63
CA THR A 5 16.56 55.75 47.41
C THR A 5 15.86 55.85 46.06
N ALA A 6 16.29 55.00 45.13
CA ALA A 6 15.84 54.98 43.74
C ALA A 6 14.49 54.27 43.61
N SER A 7 13.55 54.92 42.93
CA SER A 7 12.33 54.29 42.42
C SER A 7 12.67 53.58 41.10
N ILE A 8 12.55 52.25 41.07
CA ILE A 8 12.52 51.50 39.82
C ILE A 8 11.06 51.13 39.56
N ALA A 9 10.50 51.75 38.51
CA ALA A 9 9.21 51.38 37.95
C ALA A 9 9.35 50.08 37.16
N LEU A 10 8.58 49.04 37.51
CA LEU A 10 8.38 47.88 36.64
C LEU A 10 7.35 48.24 35.57
N LEU A 11 7.81 48.34 34.32
CA LEU A 11 6.96 48.29 33.13
C LEU A 11 6.54 46.84 32.90
N ALA A 12 5.24 46.57 33.02
CA ALA A 12 4.63 45.34 32.54
C ALA A 12 4.53 45.40 31.01
N ALA A 13 5.40 44.67 30.32
CA ALA A 13 5.26 44.38 28.90
C ALA A 13 4.67 42.97 28.75
N CYS A 14 3.49 42.89 28.13
CA CYS A 14 2.91 41.64 27.68
C CYS A 14 3.72 41.11 26.49
N ALA A 15 4.36 39.96 26.67
CA ALA A 15 4.79 39.08 25.59
C ALA A 15 4.12 37.72 25.81
N PRO A 16 3.43 37.13 24.82
CA PRO A 16 2.99 35.75 24.93
C PRO A 16 4.22 34.84 24.81
N THR A 17 4.39 34.05 25.86
CA THR A 17 5.37 33.00 26.08
C THR A 17 5.39 31.97 24.96
N THR A 18 6.58 31.76 24.42
CA THR A 18 7.03 30.51 23.80
C THR A 18 6.97 29.35 24.80
N GLY A 19 6.47 28.20 24.35
CA GLY A 19 6.72 26.90 24.97
C GLY A 19 5.49 26.03 25.11
N GLU A 20 5.30 25.11 24.17
CA GLU A 20 4.90 23.73 24.46
C GLU A 20 5.32 22.87 23.26
N GLU A 21 6.57 22.43 23.33
CA GLU A 21 7.01 21.21 22.66
C GLU A 21 6.09 20.09 23.14
N ASN A 22 5.33 19.49 22.24
CA ASN A 22 4.53 18.29 22.49
C ASN A 22 5.46 17.12 22.87
N SER A 23 5.90 17.11 24.12
CA SER A 23 6.29 15.89 24.82
C SER A 23 5.00 15.16 25.10
N ALA A 24 4.62 14.23 24.22
CA ALA A 24 3.47 13.37 24.45
C ALA A 24 3.68 12.62 25.77
N GLU A 25 2.92 13.00 26.80
CA GLU A 25 2.84 12.22 28.03
C GLU A 25 2.38 10.80 27.69
N PRO A 26 2.95 9.76 28.32
CA PRO A 26 2.42 8.41 28.18
C PRO A 26 0.94 8.42 28.58
N PRO A 27 0.05 7.78 27.80
CA PRO A 27 -1.37 7.73 28.14
C PRO A 27 -1.56 7.17 29.54
N GLU A 28 -2.41 7.82 30.35
CA GLU A 28 -2.70 7.37 31.70
C GLU A 28 -3.18 5.90 31.68
N PRO A 29 -2.68 5.04 32.58
CA PRO A 29 -3.13 3.67 32.68
C PRO A 29 -4.64 3.59 32.92
N GLY A 30 -5.40 3.12 31.92
CA GLY A 30 -6.85 2.96 32.00
C GLY A 30 -7.67 4.03 31.28
N ALA A 31 -7.04 5.00 30.60
CA ALA A 31 -7.76 5.86 29.66
C ALA A 31 -8.34 5.02 28.50
N PRO A 32 -9.60 5.24 28.07
CA PRO A 32 -10.15 4.56 26.92
C PRO A 32 -9.29 4.86 25.69
N LEU A 33 -8.93 3.83 24.92
CA LEU A 33 -8.21 3.99 23.66
C LEU A 33 -9.05 4.89 22.73
N SER A 34 -8.58 6.10 22.48
CA SER A 34 -9.17 6.98 21.48
C SER A 34 -8.49 6.69 20.15
N TYR A 35 -9.19 6.01 19.26
CA TYR A 35 -8.70 5.78 17.91
C TYR A 35 -8.84 7.04 17.04
N ALA A 36 -8.04 7.11 15.98
CA ALA A 36 -8.00 8.27 15.12
C ALA A 36 -9.21 8.33 14.16
N THR A 37 -9.55 9.55 13.75
CA THR A 37 -10.52 9.82 12.69
C THR A 37 -9.91 10.84 11.73
N GLN A 38 -9.92 10.53 10.44
CA GLN A 38 -9.46 11.37 9.33
C GLN A 38 -10.35 11.10 8.12
N VAL A 39 -11.38 11.92 7.99
CA VAL A 39 -12.36 11.86 6.88
C VAL A 39 -11.97 12.77 5.72
N GLU A 40 -11.19 13.80 6.02
CA GLU A 40 -10.65 14.77 5.06
C GLU A 40 -9.19 15.06 5.43
N ALA A 41 -8.39 15.39 4.43
CA ALA A 41 -7.05 15.90 4.63
C ALA A 41 -6.72 16.92 3.53
N PRO A 42 -5.98 17.99 3.88
CA PRO A 42 -5.44 18.89 2.87
C PRO A 42 -4.45 18.13 2.00
N THR A 43 -4.43 18.42 0.70
CA THR A 43 -3.46 17.82 -0.23
C THR A 43 -2.04 18.24 0.15
N PRO A 44 -1.08 17.30 0.32
CA PRO A 44 0.32 17.63 0.51
C PRO A 44 0.93 18.16 -0.79
N GLU A 45 2.10 18.76 -0.64
CA GLU A 45 2.94 19.20 -1.76
C GLU A 45 3.55 18.01 -2.51
N TYR A 46 2.76 17.33 -3.34
CA TYR A 46 3.18 16.11 -4.05
C TYR A 46 4.39 16.31 -4.96
N ALA A 47 4.60 17.52 -5.49
CA ALA A 47 5.81 17.85 -6.26
C ALA A 47 7.09 17.73 -5.41
N GLN A 48 7.00 18.00 -4.11
CA GLN A 48 8.12 17.81 -3.19
C GLN A 48 8.32 16.34 -2.84
N LEU A 49 7.22 15.64 -2.55
CA LEU A 49 7.25 14.20 -2.24
C LEU A 49 7.78 13.36 -3.42
N ALA A 50 7.45 13.73 -4.65
CA ALA A 50 7.93 13.04 -5.86
C ALA A 50 9.46 13.14 -6.06
N ARG A 51 10.13 14.08 -5.39
CA ARG A 51 11.60 14.23 -5.44
C ARG A 51 12.32 13.41 -4.36
N GLN A 52 11.58 12.78 -3.45
CA GLN A 52 12.18 11.92 -2.43
C GLN A 52 12.85 10.71 -3.09
N ALA A 53 13.98 10.29 -2.52
CA ALA A 53 14.67 9.10 -2.97
C ALA A 53 13.75 7.88 -2.78
N ARG A 54 13.73 7.01 -3.78
CA ARG A 54 13.06 5.72 -3.71
C ARG A 54 13.93 4.74 -2.95
N LEU A 55 13.29 3.76 -2.32
CA LEU A 55 14.01 2.64 -1.72
C LEU A 55 14.55 1.73 -2.82
N ASP A 56 15.75 1.19 -2.61
CA ASP A 56 16.36 0.28 -3.57
C ASP A 56 15.57 -1.04 -3.70
N GLY A 57 15.72 -1.71 -4.85
CA GLY A 57 15.15 -3.04 -5.06
C GLY A 57 13.67 -3.05 -5.43
N GLU A 58 13.19 -2.03 -6.15
CA GLU A 58 11.83 -1.98 -6.70
C GLU A 58 11.60 -2.98 -7.84
N ASP A 59 12.67 -3.46 -8.47
CA ASP A 59 12.59 -4.25 -9.68
C ASP A 59 12.31 -5.74 -9.41
N TYR A 60 11.55 -6.33 -10.33
CA TYR A 60 11.40 -7.78 -10.40
C TYR A 60 12.75 -8.44 -10.71
N VAL A 61 13.00 -9.58 -10.06
CA VAL A 61 14.18 -10.40 -10.36
C VAL A 61 13.78 -11.52 -11.30
N ARG A 62 14.45 -11.60 -12.44
CA ARG A 62 14.23 -12.65 -13.44
C ARG A 62 15.39 -13.63 -13.46
N ARG A 63 15.07 -14.93 -13.38
CA ARG A 63 15.99 -16.04 -13.61
C ARG A 63 15.57 -16.79 -14.86
N ASP A 64 16.31 -16.61 -15.94
CA ASP A 64 16.04 -17.30 -17.20
C ASP A 64 16.32 -18.81 -17.12
N ALA A 65 15.62 -19.57 -17.96
CA ALA A 65 15.88 -20.99 -18.13
C ALA A 65 17.26 -21.22 -18.76
N THR A 66 18.02 -22.18 -18.24
CA THR A 66 19.39 -22.49 -18.69
C THR A 66 19.52 -23.90 -19.27
N THR A 67 18.48 -24.73 -19.20
CA THR A 67 18.45 -26.08 -19.76
C THR A 67 17.20 -26.31 -20.62
N PRO A 68 17.27 -27.20 -21.62
CA PRO A 68 16.08 -27.58 -22.39
C PRO A 68 15.08 -28.35 -21.51
N PRO A 69 13.77 -28.29 -21.82
CA PRO A 69 12.76 -29.07 -21.11
C PRO A 69 13.04 -30.59 -21.16
N PRO A 70 13.05 -31.31 -20.02
CA PRO A 70 13.17 -32.76 -20.01
C PRO A 70 11.88 -33.44 -20.50
N ALA A 71 11.93 -34.76 -20.72
CA ALA A 71 10.77 -35.54 -21.18
C ALA A 71 9.54 -35.42 -20.23
N ASN A 72 9.79 -35.28 -18.93
CA ASN A 72 8.76 -35.11 -17.90
C ASN A 72 8.56 -33.64 -17.47
N ALA A 73 8.91 -32.67 -18.32
CA ALA A 73 8.78 -31.23 -18.00
C ALA A 73 7.37 -30.82 -17.55
N ARG A 74 6.33 -31.44 -18.12
CA ARG A 74 4.94 -31.18 -17.74
C ARG A 74 4.67 -31.54 -16.27
N GLU A 75 5.11 -32.71 -15.83
CA GLU A 75 4.91 -33.19 -14.45
C GLU A 75 5.69 -32.33 -13.45
N ILE A 76 6.94 -31.99 -13.78
CA ILE A 76 7.77 -31.13 -12.94
C ILE A 76 7.13 -29.73 -12.82
N GLY A 77 6.72 -29.15 -13.95
CA GLY A 77 6.04 -27.87 -13.97
C GLY A 77 4.79 -27.87 -13.11
N GLN A 78 3.91 -28.86 -13.31
CA GLN A 78 2.65 -28.95 -12.56
C GLN A 78 2.91 -29.05 -11.05
N ALA A 79 3.90 -29.84 -10.63
CA ALA A 79 4.26 -29.93 -9.22
C ALA A 79 4.68 -28.57 -8.62
N TRP A 80 5.41 -27.74 -9.38
CA TRP A 80 5.78 -26.39 -8.94
C TRP A 80 4.62 -25.41 -8.97
N TYR A 81 3.75 -25.51 -9.97
CA TYR A 81 2.51 -24.75 -10.04
C TYR A 81 1.66 -24.99 -8.78
N ASP A 82 1.39 -26.26 -8.46
CA ASP A 82 0.54 -26.64 -7.32
C ASP A 82 1.15 -26.20 -5.99
N ARG A 83 2.47 -26.31 -5.84
CA ARG A 83 3.18 -25.84 -4.64
C ARG A 83 3.02 -24.33 -4.43
N LEU A 84 3.13 -23.55 -5.49
CA LEU A 84 2.99 -22.08 -5.43
C LEU A 84 1.54 -21.68 -5.20
N GLU A 85 0.59 -22.34 -5.87
CA GLU A 85 -0.85 -22.10 -5.70
C GLU A 85 -1.29 -22.39 -4.26
N ALA A 86 -0.89 -23.54 -3.70
CA ALA A 86 -1.20 -23.91 -2.31
C ALA A 86 -0.63 -22.93 -1.27
N ARG A 87 0.41 -22.17 -1.63
CA ARG A 87 1.01 -21.13 -0.79
C ARG A 87 0.41 -19.74 -1.05
N HIS A 88 -0.48 -19.59 -2.02
CA HIS A 88 -0.94 -18.30 -2.53
C HIS A 88 0.22 -17.41 -3.02
N ALA A 89 1.24 -18.03 -3.62
CA ALA A 89 2.43 -17.39 -4.16
C ALA A 89 2.57 -17.54 -5.68
N LEU A 90 1.57 -18.11 -6.36
CA LEU A 90 1.50 -18.13 -7.81
C LEU A 90 0.86 -16.83 -8.30
N LEU A 91 1.58 -16.03 -9.09
CA LEU A 91 1.05 -14.79 -9.69
C LEU A 91 0.73 -14.96 -11.18
N GLY A 92 1.42 -15.86 -11.85
CA GLY A 92 1.33 -16.07 -13.29
C GLY A 92 2.07 -17.32 -13.72
N ALA A 93 1.65 -17.88 -14.85
CA ALA A 93 2.23 -19.07 -15.43
C ALA A 93 2.07 -19.03 -16.94
N GLY A 94 3.09 -19.50 -17.67
CA GLY A 94 2.97 -19.68 -19.11
C GLY A 94 3.46 -21.01 -19.58
N PHE A 95 2.79 -21.49 -20.62
CA PHE A 95 2.87 -22.84 -21.13
C PHE A 95 3.37 -22.81 -22.56
N ALA A 96 4.13 -23.83 -22.96
CA ALA A 96 4.51 -23.99 -24.35
C ALA A 96 3.29 -24.28 -25.23
N GLY A 97 3.25 -23.72 -26.44
CA GLY A 97 2.13 -23.90 -27.36
C GLY A 97 1.01 -22.88 -27.14
N LYS A 98 -0.22 -23.24 -27.53
CA LYS A 98 -1.39 -22.33 -27.54
C LYS A 98 -2.39 -22.59 -26.40
N GLY A 99 -2.05 -23.43 -25.42
CA GLY A 99 -2.97 -23.80 -24.35
C GLY A 99 -2.27 -24.38 -23.13
N PRO A 100 -3.04 -24.64 -22.04
CA PRO A 100 -2.49 -25.06 -20.75
C PRO A 100 -1.97 -26.51 -20.73
N ASP A 101 -2.19 -27.28 -21.81
CA ASP A 101 -1.75 -28.66 -21.91
C ASP A 101 -0.25 -28.84 -22.17
N GLY A 102 0.45 -27.77 -22.55
CA GLY A 102 1.89 -27.78 -22.77
C GLY A 102 2.71 -27.78 -21.47
N PRO A 103 4.01 -28.10 -21.52
CA PRO A 103 4.88 -27.92 -20.36
C PRO A 103 4.98 -26.45 -19.96
N LEU A 104 5.10 -26.20 -18.66
CA LEU A 104 5.37 -24.87 -18.12
C LEU A 104 6.74 -24.37 -18.60
N THR A 105 6.75 -23.12 -19.03
CA THR A 105 7.94 -22.41 -19.52
C THR A 105 8.36 -21.30 -18.57
N HIS A 106 7.39 -20.66 -17.90
CA HIS A 106 7.65 -19.63 -16.91
C HIS A 106 6.65 -19.65 -15.75
N LEU A 107 7.11 -19.19 -14.59
CA LEU A 107 6.30 -18.96 -13.40
C LEU A 107 6.64 -17.58 -12.80
N ASP A 108 5.61 -16.79 -12.53
CA ASP A 108 5.71 -15.55 -11.77
C ASP A 108 5.34 -15.81 -10.31
N VAL A 109 6.25 -15.43 -9.42
CA VAL A 109 6.26 -15.86 -8.03
C VAL A 109 6.05 -14.67 -7.10
N GLY A 110 5.04 -14.77 -6.23
CA GLY A 110 4.64 -13.78 -5.23
C GLY A 110 5.50 -13.77 -3.97
N MET A 111 6.79 -14.13 -4.09
CA MET A 111 7.79 -13.98 -3.04
C MET A 111 9.12 -13.54 -3.64
N THR A 112 10.02 -12.99 -2.82
CA THR A 112 11.36 -12.62 -3.29
C THR A 112 12.15 -13.87 -3.67
N GLN A 113 13.18 -13.71 -4.51
CA GLN A 113 14.07 -14.82 -4.87
C GLN A 113 14.65 -15.52 -3.62
N SER A 114 15.14 -14.73 -2.66
CA SER A 114 15.71 -15.26 -1.42
C SER A 114 14.69 -16.02 -0.56
N GLN A 115 13.43 -15.57 -0.52
CA GLN A 115 12.36 -16.28 0.17
C GLN A 115 12.03 -17.61 -0.52
N PHE A 116 12.00 -17.61 -1.86
CA PHE A 116 11.74 -18.79 -2.65
C PHE A 116 12.84 -19.84 -2.50
N GLU A 117 14.11 -19.43 -2.61
CA GLU A 117 15.26 -20.32 -2.47
C GLU A 117 15.29 -20.94 -1.07
N LYS A 118 15.15 -20.12 -0.03
CA LYS A 118 15.05 -20.61 1.34
C LYS A 118 13.90 -21.62 1.51
N TRP A 119 12.73 -21.32 0.96
CA TRP A 119 11.57 -22.22 1.06
C TRP A 119 11.81 -23.55 0.33
N ALA A 120 12.38 -23.52 -0.88
CA ALA A 120 12.74 -24.73 -1.61
C ALA A 120 13.78 -25.58 -0.86
N ASP A 121 14.80 -24.93 -0.30
CA ASP A 121 15.86 -25.58 0.48
C ASP A 121 15.31 -26.23 1.77
N GLU A 122 14.42 -25.53 2.50
CA GLU A 122 13.76 -26.06 3.71
C GLU A 122 12.92 -27.31 3.42
N GLN A 123 12.38 -27.43 2.21
CA GLN A 123 11.61 -28.61 1.77
C GLN A 123 12.46 -29.68 1.10
N GLY A 124 13.76 -29.43 0.88
CA GLY A 124 14.65 -30.32 0.14
C GLY A 124 14.23 -30.51 -1.32
N TRP A 125 13.69 -29.47 -1.96
CA TRP A 125 13.23 -29.55 -3.34
C TRP A 125 14.27 -29.04 -4.32
N ASP A 126 14.53 -29.83 -5.35
CA ASP A 126 15.32 -29.40 -6.49
C ASP A 126 14.53 -28.43 -7.38
N VAL A 127 15.06 -27.23 -7.55
CA VAL A 127 14.47 -26.19 -8.37
C VAL A 127 14.88 -26.38 -9.84
N PRO A 128 13.94 -26.58 -10.78
CA PRO A 128 14.26 -26.90 -12.15
C PRO A 128 14.79 -25.68 -12.91
N THR A 129 15.80 -25.92 -13.75
CA THR A 129 16.48 -24.91 -14.55
C THR A 129 15.92 -24.75 -15.97
N HIS A 130 14.94 -25.58 -16.36
CA HIS A 130 14.25 -25.48 -17.65
C HIS A 130 13.01 -24.58 -17.62
N ILE A 131 12.66 -24.07 -16.43
CA ILE A 131 11.58 -23.08 -16.21
C ILE A 131 12.26 -21.74 -15.94
N SER A 132 11.77 -20.65 -16.55
CA SER A 132 12.16 -19.29 -16.14
C SER A 132 11.30 -18.82 -14.98
N TRP A 133 11.89 -18.04 -14.08
CA TRP A 133 11.25 -17.61 -12.84
C TRP A 133 11.31 -16.10 -12.73
N THR A 134 10.18 -15.47 -12.39
CA THR A 134 10.11 -14.06 -12.05
C THR A 134 9.74 -13.92 -10.59
N PHE A 135 10.48 -13.12 -9.84
CA PHE A 135 10.24 -12.89 -8.42
C PHE A 135 9.89 -11.44 -8.17
N VAL A 136 8.90 -11.22 -7.29
CA VAL A 136 8.52 -9.87 -6.86
C VAL A 136 9.64 -9.19 -6.05
N PRO A 137 9.69 -7.84 -6.05
CA PRO A 137 10.59 -7.08 -5.20
C PRO A 137 10.26 -7.25 -3.71
N ALA A 138 11.21 -6.89 -2.84
CA ALA A 138 11.01 -6.90 -1.40
C ALA A 138 10.00 -5.83 -0.94
N MET A 139 9.28 -6.13 0.15
CA MET A 139 8.53 -5.11 0.89
C MET A 139 9.49 -4.43 1.87
N ASN A 140 10.03 -3.29 1.48
CA ASN A 140 11.02 -2.53 2.24
C ASN A 140 10.43 -1.82 3.46
N LEU A 141 9.12 -1.56 3.48
CA LEU A 141 8.40 -0.96 4.61
C LEU A 141 7.46 -1.94 5.34
N PRO A 142 7.23 -1.74 6.66
CA PRO A 142 6.21 -2.48 7.38
C PRO A 142 4.81 -2.18 6.82
N ALA A 143 3.84 -3.05 7.12
CA ALA A 143 2.45 -2.82 6.73
C ALA A 143 1.84 -1.59 7.43
N VAL A 144 2.24 -1.36 8.69
CA VAL A 144 1.85 -0.21 9.49
C VAL A 144 3.08 0.28 10.22
N SER A 145 3.39 1.56 10.12
CA SER A 145 4.49 2.17 10.88
C SER A 145 4.16 2.26 12.38
N ASP A 146 5.19 2.36 13.21
CA ASP A 146 4.99 2.58 14.65
C ASP A 146 4.26 3.91 14.95
N ALA A 147 4.39 4.91 14.07
CA ALA A 147 3.71 6.19 14.21
C ALA A 147 2.20 6.11 13.94
N ALA A 148 1.78 5.24 13.02
CA ALA A 148 0.38 5.07 12.66
C ALA A 148 -0.35 4.04 13.54
N LYS A 149 0.37 3.04 14.04
CA LYS A 149 -0.18 1.91 14.78
C LYS A 149 -1.10 2.28 15.97
N PRO A 150 -0.81 3.29 16.80
CA PRO A 150 -1.64 3.61 17.96
C PRO A 150 -3.05 4.12 17.62
N GLY A 151 -3.27 4.67 16.42
CA GLY A 151 -4.54 5.29 16.07
C GLY A 151 -5.50 4.40 15.30
N ILE A 152 -5.17 3.12 15.06
CA ILE A 152 -6.01 2.19 14.29
C ILE A 152 -6.44 1.01 15.14
N ARG A 153 -7.62 0.47 14.84
CA ARG A 153 -8.13 -0.78 15.43
C ARG A 153 -7.57 -1.99 14.71
N TYR A 154 -7.57 -1.91 13.38
CA TYR A 154 -7.19 -3.00 12.51
C TYR A 154 -6.64 -2.46 11.19
N TRP A 155 -5.61 -3.10 10.64
CA TRP A 155 -5.11 -2.81 9.31
C TRP A 155 -5.61 -3.87 8.32
N PRO A 156 -6.60 -3.54 7.47
CA PRO A 156 -7.23 -4.50 6.58
C PRO A 156 -6.41 -4.65 5.29
N ALA A 157 -5.39 -5.49 5.29
CA ALA A 157 -4.59 -5.73 4.09
C ALA A 157 -4.37 -7.22 3.82
N SER A 158 -4.22 -7.55 2.54
CA SER A 158 -3.87 -8.89 2.08
C SER A 158 -2.52 -9.33 2.64
N SER A 159 -2.40 -10.61 2.99
CA SER A 159 -1.11 -11.25 3.27
C SER A 159 -0.42 -11.80 2.02
N ALA A 160 -1.15 -11.94 0.91
CA ALA A 160 -0.61 -12.37 -0.38
C ALA A 160 -0.34 -11.18 -1.30
N ARG A 161 0.70 -11.30 -2.14
CA ARG A 161 1.07 -10.30 -3.14
C ARG A 161 -0.03 -10.15 -4.18
N THR A 162 -0.12 -8.95 -4.74
CA THR A 162 -1.05 -8.67 -5.84
C THR A 162 -0.57 -9.38 -7.11
N GLY A 163 -1.44 -10.19 -7.71
CA GLY A 163 -1.20 -10.81 -9.01
C GLY A 163 -1.69 -9.96 -10.17
N ALA A 164 -1.98 -10.60 -11.31
CA ALA A 164 -2.63 -9.93 -12.43
C ALA A 164 -3.98 -9.32 -11.99
N GLN A 165 -4.23 -8.07 -12.38
CA GLN A 165 -5.43 -7.33 -12.01
C GLN A 165 -6.05 -6.64 -13.23
N ASN A 166 -7.35 -6.39 -13.15
CA ASN A 166 -8.04 -5.57 -14.14
C ASN A 166 -7.63 -4.09 -13.95
N GLU A 167 -7.48 -3.39 -15.07
CA GLU A 167 -6.95 -2.01 -15.08
C GLU A 167 -8.03 -0.95 -15.35
N ALA A 168 -9.33 -1.27 -15.18
CA ALA A 168 -10.36 -0.24 -15.32
C ALA A 168 -10.15 0.82 -14.25
N LEU A 169 -10.16 2.09 -14.64
CA LEU A 169 -9.95 3.18 -13.70
C LEU A 169 -11.18 3.32 -12.79
N LEU A 170 -11.01 3.00 -11.52
CA LEU A 170 -11.94 3.32 -10.45
C LEU A 170 -11.49 4.58 -9.74
N SER A 171 -12.44 5.30 -9.14
CA SER A 171 -12.18 6.47 -8.31
C SER A 171 -12.94 6.36 -7.00
N GLY A 172 -12.53 7.11 -6.00
CA GLY A 172 -13.23 7.21 -4.73
C GLY A 172 -12.39 7.87 -3.66
N ARG A 173 -12.62 7.50 -2.41
CA ARG A 173 -11.90 8.03 -1.23
C ARG A 173 -11.81 6.94 -0.17
N VAL A 174 -10.74 6.99 0.60
CA VAL A 174 -10.55 6.17 1.81
C VAL A 174 -10.48 7.09 3.01
N GLU A 175 -11.25 6.81 4.04
CA GLU A 175 -11.36 7.58 5.28
C GLU A 175 -11.01 6.69 6.47
N LEU A 176 -10.44 7.30 7.51
CA LEU A 176 -10.27 6.66 8.81
C LEU A 176 -11.38 7.15 9.74
N ARG A 177 -12.15 6.24 10.34
CA ARG A 177 -13.22 6.58 11.28
C ARG A 177 -13.10 5.66 12.49
N ASP A 178 -12.79 6.25 13.64
CA ASP A 178 -12.58 5.52 14.90
C ASP A 178 -11.63 4.32 14.73
N GLY A 179 -10.51 4.53 14.02
CA GLY A 179 -9.50 3.51 13.78
C GLY A 179 -9.85 2.44 12.74
N CYS A 180 -10.98 2.56 12.06
CA CYS A 180 -11.41 1.68 10.97
C CYS A 180 -11.40 2.39 9.61
N PHE A 181 -11.07 1.65 8.56
CA PHE A 181 -10.92 2.20 7.22
C PHE A 181 -12.20 2.03 6.42
N TRP A 182 -12.75 3.15 5.96
CA TRP A 182 -13.94 3.19 5.14
C TRP A 182 -13.59 3.66 3.75
N ALA A 183 -14.21 3.10 2.72
CA ALA A 183 -14.00 3.48 1.35
C ALA A 183 -15.32 3.71 0.61
N THR A 184 -15.26 4.61 -0.36
CA THR A 184 -16.31 4.83 -1.36
C THR A 184 -15.77 4.51 -2.75
N GLN A 185 -16.65 4.14 -3.68
CA GLN A 185 -16.34 4.04 -5.10
C GLN A 185 -17.24 5.02 -5.86
N GLY A 186 -16.64 5.92 -6.62
CA GLY A 186 -17.31 7.06 -7.24
C GLY A 186 -17.47 8.22 -6.27
N ASP A 187 -18.52 9.00 -6.50
CA ASP A 187 -18.91 10.10 -5.62
C ASP A 187 -19.89 9.58 -4.56
N GLY A 188 -19.70 9.98 -3.30
CA GLY A 188 -20.61 9.62 -2.22
C GLY A 188 -19.92 9.47 -0.87
N GLU A 189 -20.66 8.87 0.05
CA GLU A 189 -20.17 8.52 1.38
C GLU A 189 -19.31 7.27 1.34
N ALA A 190 -18.29 7.21 2.19
CA ALA A 190 -17.51 5.99 2.42
C ALA A 190 -18.32 5.04 3.30
N ASP A 191 -19.05 4.11 2.68
CA ASP A 191 -20.01 3.21 3.33
C ASP A 191 -19.56 1.73 3.33
N LYS A 192 -18.37 1.45 2.81
CA LYS A 192 -17.77 0.10 2.75
C LYS A 192 -16.49 0.06 3.58
N LEU A 193 -16.16 -1.10 4.14
CA LEU A 193 -14.85 -1.30 4.78
C LEU A 193 -13.77 -1.44 3.70
N ALA A 194 -12.72 -0.65 3.79
CA ALA A 194 -11.59 -0.75 2.86
C ALA A 194 -10.79 -2.02 3.14
N PHE A 195 -10.26 -2.66 2.09
CA PHE A 195 -9.28 -3.74 2.20
C PHE A 195 -8.18 -3.56 1.17
N PHE A 196 -6.93 -3.48 1.62
CA PHE A 196 -5.80 -3.08 0.80
C PHE A 196 -5.01 -4.26 0.23
N HIS A 197 -4.30 -4.01 -0.86
CA HIS A 197 -3.25 -4.90 -1.33
C HIS A 197 -2.09 -4.96 -0.34
N ALA A 198 -1.33 -6.06 -0.38
CA ALA A 198 -0.20 -6.26 0.52
C ALA A 198 0.88 -5.19 0.34
N GLU A 199 1.01 -4.63 -0.87
CA GLU A 199 1.97 -3.60 -1.25
C GLU A 199 1.66 -2.24 -0.62
N ILE A 200 0.45 -2.03 -0.08
CA ILE A 200 0.07 -0.77 0.55
C ILE A 200 0.40 -0.82 2.03
N GLY A 201 1.06 0.25 2.49
CA GLY A 201 1.37 0.50 3.88
C GLY A 201 0.61 1.70 4.43
N LEU A 202 0.59 1.80 5.76
CA LEU A 202 0.06 2.94 6.48
C LEU A 202 1.17 3.62 7.29
N ASP A 203 1.27 4.94 7.14
CA ASP A 203 2.18 5.77 7.93
C ASP A 203 1.50 7.10 8.33
N ARG A 204 2.21 7.93 9.09
CA ARG A 204 1.88 9.33 9.32
C ARG A 204 2.94 10.23 8.70
N ASP A 205 2.50 11.27 8.02
CA ASP A 205 3.43 12.27 7.51
C ASP A 205 3.87 13.28 8.60
N PRO A 206 4.84 14.17 8.30
CA PRO A 206 5.33 15.16 9.27
C PRO A 206 4.27 16.16 9.76
N GLU A 207 3.17 16.33 9.04
CA GLU A 207 2.04 17.19 9.45
C GLU A 207 1.05 16.41 10.33
N GLY A 208 1.26 15.10 10.50
CA GLY A 208 0.48 14.23 11.36
C GLY A 208 -0.70 13.56 10.67
N TYR A 209 -0.86 13.68 9.35
CA TYR A 209 -1.93 13.02 8.62
C TYR A 209 -1.57 11.56 8.30
N TYR A 210 -2.56 10.68 8.36
CA TYR A 210 -2.42 9.30 7.91
C TYR A 210 -2.27 9.27 6.38
N ILE A 211 -1.26 8.54 5.92
CA ILE A 211 -0.92 8.38 4.53
C ILE A 211 -0.85 6.90 4.14
N LEU A 212 -1.24 6.64 2.89
CA LEU A 212 -1.00 5.38 2.22
C LEU A 212 0.37 5.45 1.53
N THR A 213 1.19 4.43 1.74
CA THR A 213 2.54 4.32 1.18
C THR A 213 2.67 3.08 0.31
N ASP A 214 3.54 3.14 -0.69
CA ASP A 214 4.03 1.95 -1.39
C ASP A 214 5.12 1.30 -0.54
N ARG A 215 4.93 0.05 -0.13
CA ARG A 215 5.87 -0.67 0.72
C ARG A 215 7.10 -1.15 -0.03
N VAL A 216 7.07 -1.19 -1.36
CA VAL A 216 8.23 -1.53 -2.17
C VAL A 216 9.13 -0.30 -2.29
N GLY A 217 8.61 0.78 -2.87
CA GLY A 217 9.40 1.95 -3.21
C GLY A 217 9.46 3.06 -2.16
N GLY A 218 8.60 2.98 -1.15
CA GLY A 218 8.51 3.95 -0.05
C GLY A 218 7.76 5.23 -0.38
N GLN A 219 7.17 5.37 -1.57
CA GLN A 219 6.52 6.61 -1.97
C GLN A 219 5.16 6.77 -1.29
N THR A 220 4.88 8.00 -0.84
CA THR A 220 3.52 8.40 -0.47
C THR A 220 2.61 8.36 -1.69
N ARG A 221 1.48 7.68 -1.54
CA ARG A 221 0.46 7.48 -2.57
C ARG A 221 -0.70 8.45 -2.42
N ALA A 222 -1.20 8.61 -1.20
CA ALA A 222 -2.28 9.53 -0.86
C ALA A 222 -2.33 9.80 0.66
N ARG A 223 -2.87 10.94 1.11
CA ARG A 223 -3.44 11.05 2.47
C ARG A 223 -4.83 10.42 2.51
N LEU A 224 -5.20 9.81 3.63
CA LEU A 224 -6.60 9.42 3.85
C LEU A 224 -7.50 10.67 3.81
N GLY A 225 -8.69 10.56 3.23
CA GLY A 225 -9.61 11.68 3.03
C GLY A 225 -9.44 12.39 1.68
N GLU A 226 -8.38 12.11 0.92
CA GLU A 226 -8.23 12.67 -0.43
C GLU A 226 -9.05 11.91 -1.49
N PRO A 227 -9.45 12.57 -2.58
CA PRO A 227 -9.89 11.90 -3.79
C PRO A 227 -8.76 11.05 -4.40
N MET A 228 -9.03 9.77 -4.62
CA MET A 228 -8.09 8.78 -5.13
C MET A 228 -8.63 8.08 -6.38
N SER A 229 -7.71 7.45 -7.10
CA SER A 229 -8.00 6.50 -8.16
C SER A 229 -7.21 5.21 -7.98
N TRP A 230 -7.75 4.09 -8.47
CA TRP A 230 -7.06 2.79 -8.48
C TRP A 230 -7.59 1.92 -9.63
N GLY A 231 -6.81 0.92 -10.05
CA GLY A 231 -7.25 -0.06 -11.04
C GLY A 231 -8.29 -1.03 -10.50
N GLY A 232 -9.23 -1.46 -11.34
CA GLY A 232 -10.25 -2.42 -10.94
C GLY A 232 -11.01 -3.17 -12.04
N PRO A 233 -11.93 -4.08 -11.63
CA PRO A 233 -12.21 -4.45 -10.23
C PRO A 233 -10.98 -5.12 -9.60
N PRO A 234 -10.48 -4.59 -8.46
CA PRO A 234 -9.28 -5.12 -7.84
C PRO A 234 -9.62 -6.41 -7.10
N SER A 235 -8.68 -7.36 -7.10
CA SER A 235 -8.78 -8.61 -6.37
C SER A 235 -7.68 -8.70 -5.34
N ALA A 236 -8.06 -9.02 -4.11
CA ALA A 236 -7.13 -9.32 -3.02
C ALA A 236 -7.49 -10.67 -2.40
N TYR A 237 -6.48 -11.38 -1.92
CA TYR A 237 -6.71 -12.54 -1.06
C TYR A 237 -7.17 -12.06 0.33
N ILE A 238 -8.40 -12.39 0.69
CA ILE A 238 -8.95 -12.14 2.03
C ILE A 238 -9.09 -13.48 2.73
N GLY A 239 -8.12 -13.83 3.57
CA GLY A 239 -8.19 -15.06 4.36
C GLY A 239 -9.31 -15.00 5.41
N ALA A 240 -9.90 -16.16 5.74
CA ALA A 240 -11.02 -16.24 6.68
C ALA A 240 -10.73 -15.65 8.07
N GLN A 241 -9.47 -15.72 8.52
CA GLN A 241 -9.06 -15.07 9.77
C GLN A 241 -9.04 -13.54 9.64
N ALA A 242 -8.47 -13.01 8.55
CA ALA A 242 -8.41 -11.57 8.31
C ALA A 242 -9.81 -10.97 8.15
N GLU A 243 -10.72 -11.67 7.45
CA GLU A 243 -12.12 -11.23 7.35
C GLU A 243 -12.80 -11.19 8.72
N ARG A 244 -12.63 -12.25 9.54
CA ARG A 244 -13.19 -12.28 10.90
C ARG A 244 -12.66 -11.16 11.78
N GLU A 245 -11.34 -10.94 11.78
CA GLU A 245 -10.71 -9.90 12.60
C GLU A 245 -11.14 -8.50 12.16
N LEU A 246 -11.27 -8.25 10.84
CA LEU A 246 -11.82 -7.02 10.32
C LEU A 246 -13.25 -6.79 10.83
N ARG A 247 -14.11 -7.81 10.73
CA ARG A 247 -15.51 -7.70 11.17
C ARG A 247 -15.63 -7.50 12.67
N GLU A 248 -14.83 -8.21 13.46
CA GLU A 248 -14.78 -8.06 14.91
C GLU A 248 -14.32 -6.65 15.32
N ALA A 249 -13.34 -6.08 14.62
CA ALA A 249 -12.81 -4.77 14.94
C ALA A 249 -13.68 -3.60 14.44
N CYS A 250 -14.31 -3.75 13.26
CA CYS A 250 -14.87 -2.64 12.49
C CYS A 250 -16.33 -2.83 12.04
N GLY A 251 -16.95 -3.97 12.35
CA GLY A 251 -18.35 -4.28 12.03
C GLY A 251 -18.54 -4.97 10.67
N ASP A 252 -19.81 -5.12 10.27
CA ASP A 252 -20.20 -6.04 9.19
C ASP A 252 -20.50 -5.39 7.83
N ALA A 253 -20.11 -4.13 7.64
CA ALA A 253 -20.33 -3.44 6.37
C ALA A 253 -19.65 -4.16 5.19
N PRO A 254 -20.16 -4.01 3.95
CA PRO A 254 -19.56 -4.64 2.79
C PRO A 254 -18.10 -4.24 2.62
N VAL A 255 -17.25 -5.19 2.20
CA VAL A 255 -15.82 -4.92 1.98
C VAL A 255 -15.60 -4.43 0.55
N LEU A 256 -14.83 -3.37 0.39
CA LEU A 256 -14.33 -2.86 -0.88
C LEU A 256 -12.81 -3.03 -0.92
N VAL A 257 -12.33 -3.80 -1.90
CA VAL A 257 -10.89 -3.88 -2.15
C VAL A 257 -10.41 -2.57 -2.77
N VAL A 258 -9.41 -1.95 -2.16
CA VAL A 258 -8.74 -0.74 -2.61
C VAL A 258 -7.33 -1.14 -2.98
N GLY A 259 -7.08 -1.34 -4.27
CA GLY A 259 -5.88 -2.03 -4.75
C GLY A 259 -4.59 -1.22 -4.58
N SER A 260 -4.29 -0.40 -5.58
CA SER A 260 -3.14 0.52 -5.55
C SER A 260 -3.63 1.96 -5.63
N PRO A 261 -4.24 2.50 -4.54
CA PRO A 261 -4.79 3.84 -4.54
C PRO A 261 -3.68 4.86 -4.79
N GLU A 262 -4.03 5.88 -5.56
CA GLU A 262 -3.18 7.02 -5.84
C GLU A 262 -4.02 8.29 -5.76
N SER A 263 -3.51 9.30 -5.07
CA SER A 263 -4.16 10.60 -5.01
C SER A 263 -4.29 11.17 -6.41
N ARG A 264 -5.48 11.68 -6.75
CA ARG A 264 -5.74 12.32 -8.03
C ARG A 264 -4.82 13.51 -8.26
N GLU A 265 -4.47 14.23 -7.20
CA GLU A 265 -3.59 15.40 -7.30
C GLU A 265 -2.11 15.00 -7.43
N ARG A 266 -1.70 13.89 -6.82
CA ARG A 266 -0.38 13.29 -7.08
C ARG A 266 -0.25 12.89 -8.55
N PHE A 267 -1.28 12.24 -9.10
CA PHE A 267 -1.32 11.87 -10.52
C PHE A 267 -1.28 13.12 -11.42
N ALA A 268 -2.10 14.13 -11.14
CA ALA A 268 -2.13 15.38 -11.91
C ALA A 268 -0.80 16.16 -11.83
N THR A 269 -0.08 16.06 -10.71
CA THR A 269 1.27 16.62 -10.58
C THR A 269 2.28 15.93 -11.51
N GLN A 270 2.18 14.61 -11.70
CA GLN A 270 3.03 13.85 -12.62
C GLN A 270 2.62 14.04 -14.08
N TYR A 271 1.33 14.26 -14.33
CA TYR A 271 0.74 14.41 -15.67
C TYR A 271 -0.08 15.71 -15.76
N PRO A 272 0.56 16.90 -15.81
CA PRO A 272 -0.14 18.18 -15.73
C PRO A 272 -1.21 18.40 -16.81
N HIS A 273 -1.03 17.80 -17.99
CA HIS A 273 -1.98 17.84 -19.10
C HIS A 273 -3.35 17.24 -18.79
N THR A 274 -3.47 16.48 -17.70
CA THR A 274 -4.73 15.85 -17.28
C THR A 274 -5.66 16.80 -16.51
N ARG A 275 -5.15 17.96 -16.05
CA ARG A 275 -5.96 19.01 -15.44
C ARG A 275 -6.83 19.75 -16.47
N ASP A 276 -6.29 19.95 -17.67
CA ASP A 276 -6.92 20.65 -18.78
C ASP A 276 -6.89 19.75 -20.04
N PRO A 277 -7.77 18.73 -20.14
CA PRO A 277 -7.78 17.82 -21.27
C PRO A 277 -8.06 18.60 -22.57
N VAL A 278 -7.14 18.48 -23.54
CA VAL A 278 -7.37 19.02 -24.89
C VAL A 278 -8.56 18.26 -25.49
N PRO A 279 -9.62 18.94 -25.97
CA PRO A 279 -10.75 18.27 -26.61
C PRO A 279 -10.27 17.38 -27.75
N PRO A 280 -10.86 16.18 -27.96
CA PRO A 280 -10.50 15.36 -29.10
C PRO A 280 -10.77 16.14 -30.40
N PRO A 281 -9.96 15.93 -31.45
CA PRO A 281 -10.26 16.51 -32.75
C PRO A 281 -11.65 16.06 -33.21
N PRO A 282 -12.41 16.92 -33.92
CA PRO A 282 -13.71 16.53 -34.44
C PRO A 282 -13.58 15.30 -35.36
N PRO A 283 -14.59 14.40 -35.39
CA PRO A 283 -14.56 13.23 -36.25
C PRO A 283 -14.39 13.67 -37.71
N SER A 284 -13.55 12.95 -38.46
CA SER A 284 -13.38 13.18 -39.90
C SER A 284 -14.71 12.93 -40.60
N THR A 285 -15.23 13.95 -41.29
CA THR A 285 -16.33 13.78 -42.22
C THR A 285 -15.77 13.22 -43.52
N ASP A 286 -15.68 11.90 -43.62
CA ASP A 286 -15.53 11.18 -44.89
C ASP A 286 -16.89 10.62 -45.35
#